data_AF-A0A2M9G7G3-F1
#
_entry.id   AF-A0A2M9G7G3-F1
#
_cell.length_a   1.000
_cell.length_b   1.000
_cell.length_c   1.000
_cell.angle_alpha   90.00
_cell.angle_beta   90.00
_cell.angle_gamma   90.00
#
_symmetry.space_group_name_H-M   'P 1'
#
loop_
_entity.id
_entity.type
_entity.pdbx_description
1 polymer ?
#
loop_
_entity_poly.entity_id
_entity_poly.type
_entity_poly.pdbx_seq_one_letter_code
_entity_poly.pdbx_strand_id
1 'polypeptide(L)'
;MTSTDLYLRFADNAGMEAAFAAAGWPAPVAAQPVARAGAAMIDLVGEIRLPPVLGPDDTELAPAETQPGWHVNLRLRPGAILPAALAPWVLDPAPATPHRRFP
;
A
#
# COMPACT_ATOMS: atom_id res chain seq x y z
N MET A 1 10.83 -2.70 21.54
CA MET A 1 10.01 -1.70 20.83
C MET A 1 9.49 -2.35 19.55
N THR A 2 8.20 -2.21 19.24
CA THR A 2 7.55 -2.86 18.09
C THR A 2 7.66 -2.00 16.84
N SER A 3 7.69 -2.63 15.67
CA SER A 3 7.53 -1.94 14.38
C SER A 3 6.09 -1.43 14.22
N THR A 4 5.91 -0.38 13.42
CA THR A 4 4.60 0.17 13.08
C THR A 4 4.29 -0.14 11.62
N ASP A 5 3.22 -0.88 11.37
CA ASP A 5 2.71 -1.14 10.03
C ASP A 5 1.65 -0.08 9.67
N LEU A 6 1.78 0.51 8.49
CA LEU A 6 0.90 1.57 7.96
C LEU A 6 0.46 1.19 6.55
N TYR A 7 -0.72 1.66 6.18
CA TYR A 7 -1.27 1.49 4.84
C TYR A 7 -1.51 2.85 4.21
N LEU A 8 -0.97 3.06 3.01
CA LEU A 8 -1.09 4.33 2.29
C LEU A 8 -1.92 4.13 1.03
N ARG A 9 -2.78 5.11 0.72
CA ARG A 9 -3.53 5.18 -0.54
C ARG A 9 -3.34 6.54 -1.19
N PHE A 10 -2.94 6.50 -2.46
CA PHE A 10 -2.80 7.66 -3.33
C PHE A 10 -3.91 7.66 -4.39
N ALA A 11 -4.07 8.80 -5.08
CA ALA A 11 -5.02 8.88 -6.19
C ALA A 11 -4.61 7.99 -7.38
N ASP A 12 -3.30 7.98 -7.69
CA ASP A 12 -2.70 7.23 -8.78
C ASP A 12 -1.20 6.96 -8.51
N ASN A 13 -0.51 6.29 -9.44
CA ASN A 13 0.92 6.00 -9.34
C ASN A 13 1.79 7.27 -9.33
N ALA A 14 1.44 8.31 -10.09
CA ALA A 14 2.23 9.53 -10.18
C ALA A 14 2.20 10.33 -8.87
N GLY A 15 1.03 10.39 -8.22
CA GLY A 15 0.87 11.00 -6.90
C GLY A 15 1.65 10.25 -5.81
N MET A 16 1.70 8.93 -5.89
CA MET A 16 2.57 8.11 -5.03
C MET A 16 4.05 8.46 -5.22
N GLU A 17 4.55 8.44 -6.47
CA GLU A 17 5.95 8.75 -6.78
C GLU A 17 6.33 10.16 -6.29
N ALA A 18 5.47 11.14 -6.52
CA ALA A 18 5.69 12.51 -6.06
C ALA A 18 5.76 12.62 -4.52
N ALA A 19 4.89 11.90 -3.79
CA ALA A 19 4.88 11.90 -2.33
C ALA A 19 6.12 11.23 -1.73
N PHE A 20 6.57 10.11 -2.31
CA PHE A 20 7.81 9.43 -1.89
C PHE A 20 9.04 10.28 -2.20
N ALA A 21 9.09 10.94 -3.36
CA ALA A 21 10.15 11.89 -3.70
C ALA A 21 10.20 13.06 -2.71
N ALA A 22 9.04 13.65 -2.37
CA ALA A 22 8.95 14.72 -1.37
C ALA A 22 9.34 14.27 0.05
N ALA A 23 9.15 12.98 0.37
CA ALA A 23 9.60 12.37 1.61
C ALA A 23 11.10 12.04 1.64
N GLY A 24 11.81 12.21 0.51
CA GLY A 24 13.20 11.78 0.37
C GLY A 24 13.37 10.26 0.42
N TRP A 25 12.31 9.50 0.13
CA TRP A 25 12.31 8.04 0.13
C TRP A 25 12.23 7.51 -1.29
N PRO A 26 12.85 6.35 -1.59
CA PRO A 26 12.67 5.70 -2.87
C PRO A 26 11.19 5.34 -3.07
N ALA A 27 10.63 5.72 -4.21
CA ALA A 27 9.32 5.23 -4.62
C ALA A 27 9.41 3.72 -4.88
N PRO A 28 8.48 2.90 -4.36
CA PRO A 28 8.46 1.48 -4.65
C PRO A 28 7.97 1.25 -6.09
N VAL A 29 8.52 0.24 -6.77
CA VAL A 29 8.19 -0.09 -8.16
C VAL A 29 7.82 -1.57 -8.28
N ALA A 30 6.92 -1.93 -9.20
CA ALA A 30 6.34 -3.28 -9.26
C ALA A 30 7.38 -4.40 -9.48
N ALA A 31 8.50 -4.09 -10.16
CA ALA A 31 9.60 -5.03 -10.36
C ALA A 31 10.38 -5.36 -9.07
N GLN A 32 10.23 -4.56 -8.02
CA GLN A 32 10.90 -4.72 -6.73
C GLN A 32 9.85 -4.68 -5.62
N PRO A 33 9.34 -5.85 -5.18
CA PRO A 33 8.18 -5.90 -4.29
C PRO A 33 8.44 -5.19 -2.97
N VAL A 34 9.70 -5.11 -2.52
CA VAL A 34 10.06 -4.36 -1.30
C VAL A 34 11.26 -3.47 -1.53
N ALA A 35 11.10 -2.17 -1.28
CA ALA A 35 12.17 -1.19 -1.18
C ALA A 35 12.57 -0.97 0.28
N ARG A 36 13.86 -0.73 0.53
CA ARG A 36 14.40 -0.40 1.86
C ARG A 36 14.81 1.06 1.91
N ALA A 37 14.25 1.80 2.86
CA ALA A 37 14.53 3.22 3.06
C ALA A 37 14.98 3.44 4.51
N GLY A 38 16.20 2.98 4.85
CA GLY A 38 16.83 3.15 6.17
C GLY A 38 15.95 2.73 7.36
N ALA A 39 15.06 3.63 7.75
CA ALA A 39 14.05 3.53 8.80
C ALA A 39 12.76 2.76 8.42
N ALA A 40 12.54 2.42 7.15
CA ALA A 40 11.32 1.76 6.68
C ALA A 40 11.55 0.63 5.67
N MET A 41 10.60 -0.31 5.61
CA MET A 41 10.37 -1.19 4.47
C MET A 41 9.10 -0.74 3.77
N ILE A 42 9.12 -0.70 2.45
CA ILE A 42 8.04 -0.16 1.61
C ILE A 42 7.68 -1.25 0.60
N ASP A 43 6.41 -1.65 0.54
CA ASP A 43 5.91 -2.71 -0.33
C ASP A 43 4.80 -2.18 -1.23
N LEU A 44 5.00 -2.27 -2.55
CA LEU A 44 4.04 -1.78 -3.53
C LEU A 44 2.91 -2.79 -3.71
N VAL A 45 1.69 -2.36 -3.41
CA VAL A 45 0.47 -3.11 -3.72
C VAL A 45 -0.09 -2.67 -5.09
N GLY A 46 -0.06 -1.36 -5.37
CA GLY A 46 -0.55 -0.77 -6.61
C GLY A 46 -2.08 -0.75 -6.69
N GLU A 47 -2.63 -1.03 -7.87
CA GLU A 47 -4.05 -1.27 -8.05
C GLU A 47 -4.47 -2.61 -7.43
N ILE A 48 -5.57 -2.60 -6.68
CA ILE A 48 -6.16 -3.82 -6.11
C ILE A 48 -7.36 -4.20 -6.95
N ARG A 49 -7.39 -5.46 -7.40
CA ARG A 49 -8.55 -6.08 -8.04
C ARG A 49 -9.14 -7.12 -7.10
N LEU A 50 -10.38 -6.91 -6.68
CA LEU A 50 -11.17 -7.92 -6.01
C LEU A 50 -11.70 -8.92 -7.06
N PRO A 51 -11.65 -10.23 -6.79
CA PRO A 51 -12.22 -11.22 -7.68
C PRO A 51 -13.75 -11.05 -7.78
N PRO A 52 -14.38 -11.57 -8.84
CA PRO A 52 -15.82 -11.62 -8.90
C PRO A 52 -16.39 -12.48 -7.76
N VAL A 53 -17.65 -12.23 -7.39
CA VAL A 53 -18.38 -13.11 -6.49
C VAL A 53 -19.02 -14.20 -7.33
N LEU A 54 -18.65 -15.45 -7.08
CA LEU A 54 -19.17 -16.61 -7.78
C LEU A 54 -20.23 -17.33 -6.95
N GLY A 55 -21.29 -17.82 -7.61
CA GLY A 55 -22.28 -18.72 -7.04
C GLY A 55 -21.78 -20.17 -6.99
N PRO A 56 -22.60 -21.11 -6.47
CA PRO A 56 -22.23 -22.52 -6.34
C PRO A 56 -21.95 -23.22 -7.68
N ASP A 57 -22.46 -22.68 -8.79
CA ASP A 57 -22.29 -23.23 -10.14
C ASP A 57 -21.35 -22.35 -11.01
N ASP A 58 -20.40 -21.65 -10.39
CA ASP A 58 -19.49 -20.68 -11.05
C ASP A 58 -20.19 -19.55 -11.82
N THR A 59 -21.50 -19.35 -11.61
CA THR A 59 -22.21 -18.20 -12.14
C THR A 59 -21.73 -16.93 -11.45
N GLU A 60 -21.33 -15.93 -12.23
CA GLU A 60 -20.94 -14.63 -11.70
C GLU A 60 -22.16 -13.91 -11.10
N LEU A 61 -22.12 -13.71 -9.77
CA LEU A 61 -23.15 -12.99 -9.00
C LEU A 61 -22.79 -11.50 -8.87
N ALA A 62 -21.50 -11.18 -8.88
CA ALA A 62 -21.00 -9.81 -8.96
C ALA A 62 -19.67 -9.78 -9.72
N PRO A 63 -19.43 -8.79 -10.58
CA PRO A 63 -18.19 -8.68 -11.35
C PRO A 63 -16.99 -8.38 -10.46
N ALA A 64 -15.80 -8.64 -11.00
CA ALA A 64 -14.55 -8.17 -10.39
C ALA A 64 -14.55 -6.65 -10.27
N GLU A 65 -14.04 -6.14 -9.14
CA GLU A 65 -14.03 -4.72 -8.84
C GLU A 65 -12.60 -4.22 -8.62
N THR A 66 -12.22 -3.13 -9.29
CA THR A 66 -10.97 -2.42 -8.98
C THR A 66 -11.22 -1.48 -7.80
N GLN A 67 -10.44 -1.65 -6.73
CA GLN A 67 -10.47 -0.73 -5.61
C GLN A 67 -9.86 0.61 -6.02
N PRO A 68 -10.49 1.75 -5.70
CA PRO A 68 -9.97 3.06 -6.09
C PRO A 68 -8.60 3.37 -5.49
N GLY A 69 -7.71 3.92 -6.32
CA GLY A 69 -6.42 4.47 -5.90
C GLY A 69 -5.25 3.51 -6.01
N TRP A 70 -4.08 3.99 -5.58
CA TRP A 70 -2.81 3.30 -5.65
C TRP A 70 -2.28 3.02 -4.24
N HIS A 71 -1.91 1.78 -3.95
CA HIS A 71 -1.76 1.32 -2.58
C HIS A 71 -0.33 0.91 -2.23
N VAL A 72 0.11 1.25 -1.02
CA VAL A 72 1.46 0.94 -0.52
C VAL A 72 1.37 0.48 0.94
N ASN A 73 2.00 -0.64 1.25
CA ASN A 73 2.27 -1.06 2.62
C ASN A 73 3.57 -0.44 3.11
N LEU A 74 3.61 -0.04 4.37
CA LEU A 74 4.80 0.53 4.97
C LEU A 74 5.05 -0.04 6.36
N ARG A 75 6.27 -0.52 6.62
CA ARG A 75 6.71 -0.96 7.94
C ARG A 75 7.82 -0.07 8.46
N LEU A 76 7.51 0.76 9.45
CA LEU A 76 8.46 1.57 10.18
C LEU A 76 9.23 0.72 11.19
N ARG A 77 10.55 0.90 11.23
CA ARG A 77 11.37 0.34 12.31
C ARG A 77 10.98 0.96 13.65
N PRO A 78 11.25 0.28 14.78
CA PRO A 78 10.92 0.84 16.08
C PRO A 78 11.59 2.20 16.31
N GLY A 79 10.79 3.21 16.69
CA GLY A 79 11.25 4.58 16.90
C GLY A 79 11.41 5.42 15.62
N ALA A 80 11.17 4.86 14.43
CA ALA A 80 11.12 5.63 13.20
C ALA A 80 9.84 6.47 13.12
N ILE A 81 9.96 7.66 12.54
CA ILE A 81 8.86 8.59 12.34
C ILE A 81 8.49 8.59 10.85
N LEU A 82 7.20 8.56 10.54
CA LEU A 82 6.72 8.73 9.17
C LEU A 82 7.03 10.15 8.67
N PRO A 83 7.65 10.33 7.50
CA PRO A 83 7.84 11.65 6.90
C PRO A 83 6.51 12.40 6.75
N ALA A 84 6.52 13.70 7.02
CA ALA A 84 5.31 14.54 6.96
C ALA A 84 4.64 14.53 5.57
N ALA A 85 5.41 14.36 4.49
CA ALA A 85 4.88 14.25 3.13
C ALA A 85 4.04 12.98 2.90
N LEU A 86 4.27 11.92 3.68
CA LEU A 86 3.54 10.66 3.59
C LEU A 86 2.34 10.58 4.54
N ALA A 87 2.31 11.41 5.59
CA ALA A 87 1.26 11.39 6.61
C ALA A 87 -0.16 11.61 6.07
N PRO A 88 -0.43 12.50 5.09
CA PRO A 88 -1.77 12.69 4.55
C PRO A 88 -2.35 11.48 3.81
N TRP A 89 -1.50 10.53 3.42
CA TRP A 89 -1.88 9.37 2.60
C TRP A 89 -2.16 8.12 3.43
N VAL A 90 -1.91 8.18 4.75
CA VAL A 90 -2.17 7.06 5.66
C VAL A 90 -3.68 6.85 5.76
N LEU A 91 -4.10 5.61 5.52
CA LEU A 91 -5.46 5.15 5.79
C LEU A 91 -5.53 4.63 7.22
N ASP A 92 -6.31 5.32 8.05
CA ASP A 92 -6.62 4.93 9.43
C ASP A 92 -8.16 4.99 9.66
N PRO A 93 -8.81 3.87 10.03
CA PRO A 93 -8.25 2.53 10.13
C PRO A 93 -7.82 1.99 8.77
N ALA A 94 -6.73 1.22 8.75
CA ALA A 94 -6.33 0.49 7.55
C ALA A 94 -7.48 -0.44 7.11
N PRO A 95 -7.78 -0.56 5.81
CA PRO A 95 -8.83 -1.43 5.34
C PRO A 95 -8.60 -2.87 5.80
N ALA A 96 -9.70 -3.57 6.12
CA ALA A 96 -9.69 -4.93 6.65
C ALA A 96 -9.11 -5.99 5.68
N THR A 97 -8.76 -5.60 4.46
CA THR A 97 -8.04 -6.41 3.46
C THR A 97 -6.55 -6.08 3.48
N PRO A 98 -5.75 -6.67 4.39
CA PRO A 98 -4.31 -6.57 4.31
C PRO A 98 -3.81 -7.47 3.18
N HIS A 99 -3.42 -6.89 2.04
CA HIS A 99 -2.48 -7.55 1.13
C HIS A 99 -1.09 -7.51 1.78
N ARG A 100 -0.80 -8.31 2.80
CA ARG A 100 0.50 -8.23 3.49
C ARG A 100 1.57 -8.98 2.69
N ARG A 101 2.70 -8.36 2.33
CA ARG A 101 4.00 -9.07 2.24
C ARG A 101 5.19 -8.22 2.69
N PHE A 102 5.41 -8.22 4.01
CA PHE A 102 6.76 -8.12 4.55
C PHE A 102 7.14 -9.48 5.15
N PRO A 103 8.25 -10.11 4.73
CA PRO A 103 8.77 -11.34 5.34
C PRO A 103 9.18 -11.14 6.80
#